data_AF-A0A227J3Y8-F1
#
_entry.id   AF-A0A227J3Y8-F1
#
_cell.length_a   1.000
_cell.length_b   1.000
_cell.length_c   1.000
_cell.angle_alpha   90.00
_cell.angle_beta   90.00
_cell.angle_gamma   90.00
#
_symmetry.space_group_name_H-M   'P 1'
#
loop_
_entity.id
_entity.type
_entity.pdbx_description
1 polymer ?
#
loop_
_entity_poly.entity_id
_entity_poly.type
_entity_poly.pdbx_seq_one_letter_code
_entity_poly.pdbx_strand_id
1 'polypeptide(L)'
;NPYMRVGIQVAEAMMCHRSVNQRKAKERVLELFDLVHLPNPQQAYDKYPHEFSGGQLQRIMIAMALINEPDILIADEPTTALDVTVQAEVLLLIKEIQAKMG
;
A
#
# COMPACT_ATOMS: atom_id res chain seq x y z
N ASN A 1 -14.31 -12.26 1.33
CA ASN A 1 -13.30 -12.66 2.33
C ASN A 1 -12.00 -12.90 1.59
N PRO A 2 -11.07 -11.93 1.50
CA PRO A 2 -9.84 -12.14 0.74
C PRO A 2 -9.00 -13.21 1.43
N TYR A 3 -8.70 -14.30 0.73
CA TYR A 3 -8.02 -15.48 1.28
C TYR A 3 -6.48 -15.36 1.23
N MET A 4 -5.94 -14.20 0.87
CA MET A 4 -4.52 -13.98 0.65
C MET A 4 -3.94 -13.00 1.67
N ARG A 5 -2.68 -13.22 2.06
CA ARG A 5 -1.92 -12.27 2.87
C ARG A 5 -1.66 -11.00 2.08
N VAL A 6 -1.75 -9.85 2.73
CA VAL A 6 -1.66 -8.54 2.06
C VAL A 6 -0.32 -8.34 1.35
N GLY A 7 0.78 -8.83 1.92
CA GLY A 7 2.10 -8.70 1.32
C GLY A 7 2.22 -9.46 -0.01
N ILE A 8 1.59 -10.64 -0.10
CA ILE A 8 1.55 -11.43 -1.34
C ILE A 8 0.69 -10.74 -2.39
N GLN A 9 -0.48 -10.22 -1.99
CA GLN A 9 -1.38 -9.52 -2.90
C GLN A 9 -0.72 -8.27 -3.51
N VAL A 10 0.03 -7.50 -2.71
CA VAL A 10 0.78 -6.33 -3.20
C VAL A 10 1.95 -6.74 -4.08
N ALA A 11 2.68 -7.81 -3.71
CA ALA A 11 3.78 -8.34 -4.53
C ALA A 11 3.30 -8.80 -5.92
N GLU A 12 2.12 -9.44 -5.99
CA GLU A 12 1.52 -9.93 -7.23
C GLU A 12 1.31 -8.79 -8.24
N ALA A 13 0.82 -7.62 -7.79
CA ALA A 13 0.63 -6.46 -8.65
C ALA A 13 1.94 -6.02 -9.37
N MET A 14 3.10 -6.18 -8.73
CA MET A 14 4.40 -5.94 -9.35
C MET A 14 4.80 -7.06 -10.31
N MET A 15 4.68 -8.31 -9.85
CA MET A 15 5.12 -9.50 -10.60
C MET A 15 4.32 -9.71 -11.89
N CYS A 16 3.06 -9.26 -11.95
CA CYS A 16 2.26 -9.29 -13.16
C CYS A 16 2.73 -8.30 -14.24
N HIS A 17 3.40 -7.21 -13.87
CA HIS A 17 3.78 -6.13 -14.79
C HIS A 17 5.28 -6.06 -15.05
N ARG A 18 6.11 -6.58 -14.14
CA ARG A 18 7.57 -6.51 -14.21
C ARG A 18 8.17 -7.90 -14.06
N SER A 19 9.23 -8.19 -14.82
CA SER A 19 10.00 -9.44 -14.69
C SER A 19 10.90 -9.41 -13.45
N VAL A 20 10.29 -9.57 -12.27
CA VAL A 20 10.99 -9.64 -10.97
C VAL A 20 10.68 -10.95 -10.26
N ASN A 21 11.64 -11.43 -9.47
CA ASN A 21 11.44 -12.60 -8.64
C ASN A 21 10.75 -12.24 -7.32
N GLN A 22 10.21 -13.25 -6.64
CA GLN A 22 9.46 -13.08 -5.39
C GLN A 22 10.24 -12.37 -4.29
N ARG A 23 11.56 -12.61 -4.19
CA ARG A 23 12.41 -11.95 -3.19
C ARG A 23 12.46 -10.44 -3.41
N LYS A 24 12.72 -10.00 -4.64
CA LYS A 24 12.74 -8.58 -5.00
C LYS A 24 11.37 -7.93 -4.83
N ALA A 25 10.30 -8.64 -5.19
CA ALA A 25 8.94 -8.14 -4.99
C ALA A 25 8.64 -7.95 -3.50
N LYS A 26 9.04 -8.90 -2.64
CA LYS A 26 8.90 -8.77 -1.18
C LYS A 26 9.70 -7.58 -0.62
N GLU A 27 10.95 -7.41 -1.05
CA GLU A 27 11.78 -6.26 -0.64
C GLU A 27 11.07 -4.94 -0.98
N ARG A 28 10.56 -4.81 -2.22
CA ARG A 28 9.83 -3.61 -2.64
C ARG A 28 8.54 -3.38 -1.87
N VAL A 29 7.78 -4.44 -1.56
CA VAL A 29 6.56 -4.34 -0.75
C VAL A 29 6.89 -3.82 0.65
N LEU A 30 7.95 -4.30 1.27
CA LEU A 30 8.36 -3.86 2.61
C LEU A 30 8.80 -2.39 2.61
N GLU A 31 9.53 -1.94 1.59
CA GLU A 31 9.87 -0.52 1.40
C GLU A 31 8.60 0.34 1.28
N LEU A 32 7.61 -0.10 0.53
CA LEU A 32 6.36 0.65 0.36
C LEU A 32 5.51 0.63 1.62
N PHE A 33 5.48 -0.48 2.36
CA PHE A 33 4.81 -0.54 3.66
C PHE A 33 5.42 0.43 4.65
N ASP A 34 6.76 0.59 4.63
CA ASP A 34 7.44 1.61 5.41
C ASP A 34 7.08 3.03 4.92
N LEU A 35 7.11 3.26 3.60
CA LEU A 35 6.77 4.55 2.99
C LEU A 35 5.33 5.01 3.32
N VAL A 36 4.37 4.09 3.40
CA VAL A 36 2.99 4.41 3.78
C VAL A 36 2.74 4.44 5.29
N HIS A 37 3.82 4.34 6.09
CA HIS A 37 3.81 4.29 7.55
C HIS A 37 2.95 3.16 8.13
N LEU A 38 3.00 1.97 7.50
CA LEU A 38 2.33 0.79 8.03
C LEU A 38 3.14 0.24 9.23
N PRO A 39 2.53 0.05 10.41
CA PRO A 39 3.27 -0.39 11.58
C PRO A 39 3.77 -1.83 11.40
N ASN A 40 5.03 -2.05 11.77
CA ASN A 40 5.71 -3.35 11.67
C ASN A 40 5.58 -4.00 10.27
N PRO A 41 6.17 -3.40 9.21
CA PRO A 41 6.02 -3.87 7.81
C PRO A 41 6.23 -5.38 7.62
N GLN A 42 7.21 -5.97 8.31
CA GLN A 42 7.53 -7.39 8.22
C GLN A 42 6.37 -8.25 8.75
N GLN A 43 5.77 -7.87 9.88
CA GLN A 43 4.60 -8.57 10.41
C GLN A 43 3.38 -8.34 9.53
N ALA A 44 3.20 -7.10 9.05
CA ALA A 44 2.07 -6.75 8.19
C ALA A 44 2.07 -7.56 6.88
N TYR A 45 3.24 -7.82 6.29
CA TYR A 45 3.38 -8.63 5.08
C TYR A 45 2.67 -9.99 5.19
N ASP A 46 2.74 -10.62 6.37
CA ASP A 46 2.25 -11.97 6.61
C ASP A 46 0.80 -12.04 7.13
N LYS A 47 0.14 -10.88 7.34
CA LYS A 47 -1.24 -10.76 7.83
C LYS A 47 -2.28 -10.75 6.69
N TYR A 48 -3.51 -11.10 7.04
CA TYR A 48 -4.70 -11.05 6.20
C TYR A 48 -5.43 -9.71 6.32
N PRO A 49 -6.22 -9.30 5.31
CA PRO A 49 -6.93 -8.01 5.33
C PRO A 49 -7.82 -7.76 6.56
N HIS A 50 -8.47 -8.79 7.09
CA HIS A 50 -9.36 -8.65 8.25
C HIS A 50 -8.61 -8.38 9.57
N GLU A 51 -7.27 -8.46 9.58
CA GLU A 51 -6.42 -8.17 10.74
C GLU A 51 -5.97 -6.70 10.81
N PHE A 52 -6.45 -5.86 9.88
CA PHE A 52 -6.07 -4.46 9.76
C PHE A 52 -7.26 -3.53 10.03
N SER A 53 -6.97 -2.33 10.56
CA SER A 53 -7.96 -1.25 10.64
C SER A 53 -8.27 -0.70 9.24
N GLY A 54 -9.38 0.04 9.10
CA GLY A 54 -9.74 0.69 7.84
C GLY A 54 -8.63 1.60 7.29
N GLY A 55 -8.02 2.43 8.14
CA GLY A 55 -6.90 3.28 7.76
C GLY A 55 -5.64 2.50 7.36
N GLN A 56 -5.36 1.36 7.99
CA GLN A 56 -4.26 0.48 7.59
C GLN A 56 -4.52 -0.18 6.23
N LEU A 57 -5.75 -0.66 5.98
CA LEU A 57 -6.14 -1.22 4.69
C LEU A 57 -6.00 -0.19 3.56
N GLN A 58 -6.37 1.06 3.81
CA GLN A 58 -6.21 2.11 2.83
C GLN A 58 -4.74 2.45 2.55
N ARG A 59 -3.88 2.48 3.58
CA ARG A 59 -2.42 2.61 3.39
C ARG A 59 -1.86 1.45 2.55
N ILE A 60 -2.34 0.23 2.77
CA ILE A 60 -1.99 -0.95 1.94
C ILE A 60 -2.45 -0.76 0.49
N MET A 61 -3.67 -0.24 0.27
CA MET A 61 -4.17 0.07 -1.08
C MET A 61 -3.33 1.14 -1.77
N ILE A 62 -2.88 2.17 -1.04
CA ILE A 62 -1.96 3.18 -1.57
C ILE A 62 -0.61 2.55 -1.95
N ALA A 63 -0.03 1.72 -1.09
CA ALA A 63 1.19 0.98 -1.41
C ALA A 63 1.02 0.11 -2.66
N MET A 64 -0.13 -0.56 -2.81
CA MET A 64 -0.47 -1.35 -4.00
C MET A 64 -0.59 -0.49 -5.26
N ALA A 65 -1.17 0.70 -5.17
CA ALA A 65 -1.27 1.60 -6.32
C ALA A 65 0.11 2.15 -6.75
N LEU A 66 1.03 2.33 -5.80
CA LEU A 66 2.36 2.87 -6.02
C LEU A 66 3.42 1.83 -6.42
N ILE A 67 3.12 0.53 -6.30
CA ILE A 67 4.08 -0.57 -6.47
C ILE A 67 4.80 -0.56 -7.83
N ASN A 68 4.12 -0.09 -8.87
CA ASN A 68 4.64 -0.01 -10.22
C ASN A 68 5.16 1.39 -10.59
N GLU A 69 5.31 2.29 -9.61
CA GLU A 69 5.81 3.66 -9.79
C GLU A 69 5.07 4.39 -10.93
N PRO A 70 3.74 4.54 -10.83
CA PRO A 70 2.97 5.16 -11.91
C PRO A 70 3.28 6.66 -12.04
N ASP A 71 3.31 7.17 -13.27
CA ASP A 71 3.45 8.61 -13.53
C ASP A 71 2.19 9.39 -13.08
N ILE A 72 1.02 8.74 -13.06
CA ILE A 72 -0.27 9.33 -12.72
C ILE A 72 -1.04 8.40 -11.79
N LEU A 73 -1.46 8.91 -10.63
CA LEU A 73 -2.35 8.23 -9.69
C LEU A 73 -3.75 8.87 -9.75
N ILE A 74 -4.74 8.10 -10.20
CA ILE A 74 -6.15 8.51 -10.16
C ILE A 74 -6.79 7.87 -8.94
N ALA A 75 -7.37 8.71 -8.08
CA ALA A 75 -8.04 8.28 -6.87
C ALA A 75 -9.54 8.56 -7.00
N ASP A 76 -10.34 7.50 -7.14
CA ASP A 76 -11.80 7.60 -7.13
C ASP A 76 -12.30 7.35 -5.70
N GLU A 77 -12.85 8.40 -5.08
CA GLU A 77 -13.35 8.35 -3.71
C GLU A 77 -12.37 7.71 -2.68
N PRO A 78 -11.08 8.10 -2.64
CA PRO A 78 -10.07 7.36 -1.89
C PRO A 78 -10.34 7.32 -0.39
N THR A 79 -11.08 8.28 0.14
CA THR A 79 -11.31 8.50 1.57
C THR A 79 -12.74 8.20 2.01
N THR A 80 -13.59 7.69 1.13
CA THR A 80 -14.99 7.35 1.47
C THR A 80 -15.03 6.31 2.60
N ALA A 81 -16.00 6.46 3.50
CA ALA A 81 -16.20 5.63 4.70
C ALA A 81 -15.15 5.75 5.82
N LEU A 82 -14.31 6.79 5.79
CA LEU A 82 -13.35 7.09 6.87
C LEU A 82 -13.75 8.34 7.65
N ASP A 83 -13.38 8.40 8.93
CA ASP A 83 -13.52 9.60 9.73
C ASP A 83 -12.59 10.72 9.25
N VAL A 84 -12.98 11.97 9.49
CA VAL A 84 -12.31 13.18 8.97
C VAL A 84 -10.82 13.24 9.34
N THR A 85 -10.44 12.71 10.51
CA THR A 85 -9.03 12.69 10.95
C THR A 85 -8.22 11.75 10.08
N VAL A 86 -8.71 10.51 9.86
CA VAL A 86 -8.04 9.54 9.00
C VAL A 86 -7.97 10.00 7.54
N GLN A 87 -9.01 10.68 7.03
CA GLN A 87 -8.96 11.26 5.67
C GLN A 87 -7.81 12.25 5.51
N ALA A 88 -7.63 13.14 6.50
CA ALA A 88 -6.55 14.13 6.48
C ALA A 88 -5.17 13.47 6.51
N GLU A 89 -4.98 12.45 7.36
CA GLU A 89 -3.73 11.68 7.42
C GLU A 89 -3.37 11.03 6.08
N VAL A 90 -4.36 10.49 5.38
CA VAL A 90 -4.14 9.83 4.09
C VAL A 90 -3.80 10.82 2.99
N LEU A 91 -4.49 11.97 2.94
CA LEU A 91 -4.16 13.03 1.98
C LEU A 91 -2.76 13.61 2.24
N LEU A 92 -2.36 13.75 3.51
CA LEU A 92 -1.00 14.15 3.89
C LEU A 92 0.03 13.12 3.44
N LEU A 93 -0.24 11.82 3.65
CA LEU A 93 0.62 10.74 3.20
C LEU A 93 0.82 10.77 1.68
N ILE A 94 -0.26 10.92 0.90
CA ILE A 94 -0.16 10.98 -0.57
C ILE A 94 0.70 12.18 -1.01
N LYS A 95 0.53 13.35 -0.37
CA LYS A 95 1.37 14.53 -0.65
C LYS A 95 2.83 14.32 -0.30
N GLU A 96 3.12 13.66 0.83
CA GLU A 96 4.49 13.34 1.23
C GLU A 96 5.15 12.40 0.22
N ILE A 97 4.42 11.37 -0.22
CA ILE A 97 4.90 10.42 -1.22
C ILE A 97 5.13 11.11 -2.56
N GLN A 98 4.19 11.96 -3.02
CA GLN A 98 4.37 12.76 -4.23
C GLN A 98 5.68 13.57 -4.15
N ALA A 99 5.90 14.31 -3.06
CA ALA A 99 7.10 15.13 -2.89
C ALA A 99 8.41 14.32 -2.88
N LYS A 100 8.37 13.06 -2.43
CA LYS A 100 9.51 12.12 -2.46
C LYS A 100 9.76 11.54 -3.86
N MET A 101 8.72 11.44 -4.69
CA MET A 101 8.80 10.79 -6.00
C MET A 101 8.95 11.78 -7.18
N GLY A 102 8.54 13.05 -7.01
CA GLY A 102 8.61 14.10 -8.04
C GLY A 102 7.38 14.98 -8.06
#